data_AF-A0A162QZ54-F1
#
_entry.id   AF-A0A162QZ54-F1
#
_cell.length_a   1.000
_cell.length_b   1.000
_cell.length_c   1.000
_cell.angle_alpha   90.00
_cell.angle_beta   90.00
_cell.angle_gamma   90.00
#
_symmetry.space_group_name_H-M   'P 1'
#
loop_
_entity.id
_entity.type
_entity.pdbx_description
1 polymer ?
#
loop_
_entity_poly.entity_id
_entity_poly.type
_entity_poly.pdbx_seq_one_letter_code
_entity_poly.pdbx_strand_id
1 'polypeptide(L)'
;MNNAEKILSNYDLKVVKKYGFLAISKKGENNYKCVPPNKKQRLYFMFGNEFNKETVQDLIRERKVIKVTAYQLYKMLLKEEAFNSVLERYKRYRELNKLQQY
;
A
#
# COMPACT_ATOMS: atom_id res chain seq x y z
N MET A 1 -19.58 8.42 2.18
CA MET A 1 -18.17 7.98 2.28
C MET A 1 -17.98 7.19 3.56
N ASN A 2 -17.48 5.96 3.43
CA ASN A 2 -17.12 5.09 4.55
C ASN A 2 -15.86 5.63 5.28
N ASN A 3 -15.69 5.30 6.56
CA ASN A 3 -14.48 5.62 7.33
C ASN A 3 -13.20 5.12 6.62
N ALA A 4 -13.32 3.99 5.91
CA ALA A 4 -12.27 3.44 5.06
C ALA A 4 -11.75 4.45 4.02
N GLU A 5 -12.69 5.05 3.29
CA GLU A 5 -12.42 5.99 2.20
C GLU A 5 -11.90 7.32 2.73
N LYS A 6 -12.43 7.79 3.87
CA LYS A 6 -11.96 9.01 4.53
C LYS A 6 -10.48 8.93 4.91
N ILE A 7 -10.05 7.82 5.50
CA ILE A 7 -8.63 7.66 5.87
C ILE A 7 -7.77 7.51 4.63
N LEU A 8 -8.16 6.68 3.65
CA LEU A 8 -7.40 6.51 2.42
C LEU A 8 -7.27 7.81 1.63
N SER A 9 -8.22 8.74 1.75
CA SER A 9 -8.13 10.06 1.11
C SER A 9 -6.98 10.94 1.63
N ASN A 10 -6.41 10.61 2.80
CA ASN A 10 -5.21 11.26 3.34
C ASN A 10 -3.90 10.69 2.77
N TYR A 11 -3.98 9.68 1.90
CA TYR A 11 -2.83 9.03 1.30
C TYR A 11 -2.90 9.14 -0.23
N ASP A 12 -1.74 9.34 -0.84
CA ASP A 12 -1.54 9.25 -2.27
C ASP A 12 -1.12 7.83 -2.63
N LEU A 13 -1.95 7.15 -3.41
CA LEU A 13 -1.75 5.78 -3.87
C LEU A 13 -1.48 5.79 -5.37
N LYS A 14 -0.30 5.33 -5.79
CA LYS A 14 0.09 5.31 -7.21
C LYS A 14 0.74 3.99 -7.59
N VAL A 15 0.21 3.32 -8.60
CA VAL A 15 0.85 2.11 -9.16
C VAL A 15 1.99 2.53 -10.08
N VAL A 16 3.22 2.14 -9.71
CA VAL A 16 4.43 2.37 -10.52
C VAL A 16 4.57 1.23 -11.52
N LYS A 17 3.91 1.40 -12.66
CA LYS A 17 3.82 0.40 -13.74
C LYS A 17 5.17 -0.13 -14.23
N LYS A 18 6.25 0.66 -14.15
CA LYS A 18 7.59 0.26 -14.61
C LYS A 18 8.12 -0.94 -13.82
N TYR A 19 7.88 -0.96 -12.51
CA TYR A 19 8.45 -1.95 -11.59
C TYR A 19 7.39 -2.85 -10.94
N GLY A 20 6.12 -2.50 -11.10
CA GLY A 20 5.00 -3.29 -10.61
C GLY A 20 4.69 -3.10 -9.12
N PHE A 21 5.23 -2.08 -8.46
CA PHE A 21 4.90 -1.78 -7.06
C PHE A 21 3.87 -0.64 -6.91
N LEU A 22 3.27 -0.56 -5.73
CA LEU A 22 2.34 0.48 -5.32
C LEU A 22 3.12 1.45 -4.45
N ALA A 23 3.30 2.67 -4.93
CA ALA A 23 3.84 3.75 -4.13
C ALA A 23 2.71 4.34 -3.28
N ILE A 24 2.95 4.41 -1.97
CA ILE A 24 2.02 4.95 -0.98
C ILE A 24 2.74 6.08 -0.26
N SER A 25 2.20 7.29 -0.30
CA SER A 25 2.65 8.40 0.54
C SER A 25 1.48 8.93 1.35
N LYS A 26 1.75 9.48 2.53
CA LYS A 26 0.76 10.32 3.19
C LYS A 26 0.81 11.70 2.54
N LYS A 27 -0.34 12.32 2.30
CA LYS A 27 -0.40 13.68 1.75
C LYS A 27 0.38 14.63 2.67
N GLY A 28 1.27 15.42 2.07
CA GLY A 28 2.19 16.30 2.78
C GLY A 28 3.52 15.65 3.18
N GLU A 29 3.70 14.33 3.00
CA GLU A 29 4.99 13.67 3.15
C GLU A 29 5.63 13.44 1.77
N ASN A 30 6.94 13.73 1.66
CA ASN A 30 7.72 13.47 0.44
C ASN A 30 8.23 12.02 0.34
N ASN A 31 7.87 11.16 1.29
CA ASN A 31 8.39 9.80 1.40
C ASN A 31 7.36 8.78 0.91
N TYR A 32 7.71 8.07 -0.17
CA TYR A 32 6.89 6.99 -0.70
C TYR A 32 7.35 5.64 -0.16
N LYS A 33 6.41 4.89 0.43
CA LYS A 33 6.59 3.47 0.71
C LYS A 33 6.22 2.67 -0.53
N CYS A 34 7.17 1.90 -1.04
CA CYS A 34 6.93 1.00 -2.17
C CYS A 34 6.42 -0.35 -1.64
N VAL A 35 5.20 -0.70 -2.02
CA VAL A 35 4.54 -1.94 -1.60
C VAL A 35 4.44 -2.90 -2.78
N PRO A 36 5.02 -4.11 -2.70
CA PRO A 36 4.91 -5.09 -3.76
C PRO A 36 3.47 -5.62 -3.92
N PRO A 37 3.11 -6.14 -5.10
CA PRO A 37 1.83 -6.79 -5.34
C PRO A 37 1.80 -8.15 -4.62
N ASN A 38 1.54 -8.12 -3.32
CA ASN A 38 1.49 -9.28 -2.44
C ASN A 38 0.08 -9.47 -1.90
N LYS A 39 -0.49 -10.66 -2.10
CA LYS A 39 -1.84 -11.03 -1.63
C LYS A 39 -1.97 -11.08 -0.10
N LYS A 40 -0.88 -11.27 0.63
CA LYS A 40 -0.89 -11.48 2.08
C LYS A 40 -0.32 -10.30 2.89
N GLN A 41 0.32 -9.33 2.24
CA GLN A 41 0.91 -8.19 2.95
C GLN A 41 -0.20 -7.29 3.50
N ARG A 42 -0.22 -7.12 4.82
CA ARG A 42 -1.16 -6.25 5.54
C ARG A 42 -0.56 -4.86 5.66
N LEU A 43 -1.35 -3.86 5.32
CA LEU A 43 -1.04 -2.45 5.46
C LEU A 43 -2.01 -1.84 6.47
N TYR A 44 -1.49 -0.92 7.27
CA TYR A 44 -2.23 -0.24 8.32
C TYR A 44 -2.22 1.24 8.00
N PHE A 45 -3.41 1.80 7.80
CA PHE A 45 -3.61 3.23 7.55
C PHE A 45 -4.26 3.85 8.77
N MET A 46 -3.72 4.97 9.21
CA MET A 46 -4.20 5.69 10.39
C MET A 46 -4.83 7.01 9.98
N PHE A 47 -5.88 7.40 10.70
CA PHE A 47 -6.50 8.72 10.61
C PHE A 47 -5.55 9.78 11.20
N GLY A 48 -5.30 10.89 10.48
CA GLY A 48 -4.60 12.11 10.93
C GLY A 48 -3.47 11.92 11.97
N ASN A 49 -2.22 11.76 11.53
CA ASN A 49 -1.09 11.56 12.47
C ASN A 49 -0.86 12.78 13.38
N GLU A 50 -0.90 12.56 14.69
CA GLU A 50 0.25 12.61 15.61
C GLU A 50 -0.17 11.98 16.94
N PHE A 51 0.36 10.80 17.31
CA PHE A 51 0.18 10.25 18.66
C PHE A 51 1.40 9.43 19.08
N ASN A 52 1.67 9.46 20.40
CA ASN A 52 2.77 8.77 21.06
C ASN A 52 2.72 7.24 20.81
N LYS A 53 3.89 6.60 20.81
CA LYS A 53 4.13 5.20 20.41
C LYS A 53 3.29 4.14 21.14
N GLU A 54 2.60 4.46 22.23
CA GLU A 54 1.85 3.49 23.04
C GLU A 54 0.46 3.13 22.47
N THR A 55 -0.08 3.87 21.50
CA THR A 55 -1.53 3.84 21.20
C THR A 55 -1.94 3.00 19.99
N VAL A 56 -1.11 2.11 19.43
CA VAL A 56 -1.52 1.35 18.22
C VAL A 56 -2.65 0.36 18.50
N GLN A 57 -2.67 -0.30 19.66
CA GLN A 57 -3.75 -1.23 20.02
C GLN A 57 -5.07 -0.52 20.31
N ASP A 58 -5.03 0.64 20.98
CA ASP A 58 -6.22 1.43 21.27
C ASP A 58 -6.77 2.09 20.00
N LEU A 59 -5.91 2.54 19.08
CA LEU A 59 -6.34 3.03 17.77
C LEU A 59 -7.04 1.96 16.91
N ILE A 60 -6.70 0.68 17.10
CA ILE A 60 -7.41 -0.45 16.48
C ILE A 60 -8.78 -0.64 17.14
N ARG A 61 -8.88 -0.57 18.48
CA ARG A 61 -10.15 -0.66 19.22
C ARG A 61 -11.10 0.48 18.87
N GLU A 62 -10.58 1.69 18.72
CA GLU A 62 -11.33 2.90 18.36
C GLU A 62 -11.70 3.01 16.87
N ARG A 63 -11.39 1.99 16.05
CA ARG A 63 -11.61 1.99 14.59
C ARG A 63 -10.94 3.16 13.85
N LYS A 64 -9.90 3.76 14.43
CA LYS A 64 -9.10 4.84 13.83
C LYS A 64 -8.01 4.32 12.89
N VAL A 65 -7.79 3.00 12.88
CA VAL A 65 -6.90 2.28 11.97
C VAL A 65 -7.72 1.45 11.00
N ILE A 66 -7.37 1.51 9.72
CA ILE A 66 -7.88 0.54 8.74
C ILE A 66 -6.76 -0.42 8.39
N LYS A 67 -7.12 -1.70 8.46
CA LYS A 67 -6.31 -2.79 7.95
C LYS A 67 -6.77 -3.12 6.53
N VAL A 68 -5.90 -2.90 5.55
CA VAL A 68 -6.14 -3.25 4.14
C VAL A 68 -4.98 -4.10 3.65
N THR A 69 -5.26 -5.14 2.87
CA THR A 69 -4.20 -5.89 2.19
C THR A 69 -3.67 -5.12 0.99
N ALA A 70 -2.39 -5.26 0.66
CA ALA A 70 -1.85 -4.65 -0.55
C ALA A 70 -2.69 -5.03 -1.78
N TYR A 71 -3.10 -6.30 -1.89
CA TYR A 71 -3.99 -6.77 -2.97
C TYR A 71 -5.34 -6.03 -3.05
N GLN A 72 -5.97 -5.73 -1.91
CA GLN A 72 -7.20 -4.92 -1.91
C GLN A 72 -6.94 -3.52 -2.46
N LEU A 73 -5.82 -2.88 -2.11
CA LEU A 73 -5.47 -1.57 -2.69
C LEU A 73 -5.23 -1.65 -4.19
N TYR A 74 -4.53 -2.69 -4.65
CA TYR A 74 -4.35 -2.89 -6.09
C TYR A 74 -5.69 -3.11 -6.81
N LYS A 75 -6.62 -3.88 -6.24
CA LYS A 75 -7.96 -4.07 -6.81
C LYS A 75 -8.81 -2.80 -6.81
N MET A 76 -8.62 -1.91 -5.85
CA MET A 76 -9.29 -0.60 -5.85
C MET A 76 -8.77 0.32 -6.96
N LEU A 77 -7.49 0.18 -7.33
CA LEU A 77 -6.83 1.07 -8.31
C LEU A 77 -6.76 0.50 -9.72
N LEU A 78 -6.88 -0.82 -9.88
CA LEU A 78 -6.72 -1.54 -11.13
C LEU A 78 -7.89 -2.49 -11.37
N LYS A 79 -8.30 -2.62 -12.63
CA LYS A 79 -9.13 -3.75 -13.09
C LYS A 79 -8.36 -5.06 -12.93
N GLU A 80 -9.06 -6.18 -12.76
CA GLU A 80 -8.46 -7.49 -12.42
C GLU A 80 -7.38 -7.95 -13.43
N GLU A 81 -7.58 -7.72 -14.72
CA GLU A 81 -6.60 -8.02 -15.78
C GLU A 81 -5.31 -7.20 -15.64
N ALA A 82 -5.42 -5.94 -15.22
CA ALA A 82 -4.28 -5.05 -15.02
C ALA A 82 -3.46 -5.44 -13.77
N PHE A 83 -4.09 -6.06 -12.76
CA PHE A 83 -3.36 -6.58 -11.60
C PHE A 83 -2.41 -7.71 -11.97
N ASN A 84 -2.85 -8.67 -12.80
CA ASN A 84 -1.99 -9.78 -13.24
C ASN A 84 -0.78 -9.27 -14.02
N SER A 85 -0.97 -8.27 -14.88
CA SER A 85 0.15 -7.63 -15.60
C SER A 85 1.15 -6.98 -14.65
N VAL A 86 0.68 -6.28 -13.61
CA VAL A 86 1.52 -5.66 -12.58
C VAL A 86 2.28 -6.70 -11.75
N LEU A 87 1.62 -7.81 -11.39
CA LEU A 87 2.24 -8.92 -10.67
C LEU A 87 3.37 -9.57 -11.48
N GLU A 88 3.14 -9.83 -12.77
CA GLU A 88 4.17 -10.39 -13.67
C GLU A 88 5.37 -9.45 -13.83
N ARG A 89 5.13 -8.13 -13.96
CA ARG A 89 6.22 -7.14 -14.00
C ARG A 89 7.05 -7.14 -12.72
N TYR A 90 6.39 -7.23 -11.56
CA TYR A 90 7.10 -7.29 -10.29
C TYR A 90 7.94 -8.57 -10.15
N LYS A 91 7.43 -9.72 -10.60
CA LYS A 91 8.21 -10.97 -10.63
C LYS A 91 9.46 -10.82 -11.48
N ARG A 92 9.34 -10.30 -12.72
CA ARG A 92 10.49 -10.05 -13.60
C ARG A 92 11.49 -9.07 -13.00
N TYR A 93 11.02 -7.97 -12.41
CA TYR A 93 11.89 -7.03 -11.69
C TYR A 93 12.68 -7.72 -10.58
N ARG A 94 12.00 -8.55 -9.77
CA ARG A 94 12.64 -9.29 -8.68
C ARG A 94 13.68 -10.30 -9.19
N GLU A 95 13.41 -10.98 -10.29
CA GLU A 95 14.34 -11.91 -10.93
C GLU A 95 15.58 -11.19 -11.45
N LEU A 96 15.40 -10.08 -12.18
CA LEU A 96 16.51 -9.28 -12.71
C LEU A 96 17.39 -8.69 -11.61
N ASN A 97 16.80 -8.19 -10.52
CA ASN A 97 17.57 -7.65 -9.40
C ASN A 97 18.26 -8.74 -8.56
N LYS A 98 17.70 -9.95 -8.51
CA LYS A 98 18.41 -11.10 -7.90
C LYS A 98 19.63 -11.50 -8.73
N LEU A 99 19.53 -11.46 -10.05
CA LEU A 99 20.64 -11.78 -10.96
C LEU A 99 21.76 -10.74 -10.92
N GLN A 100 21.48 -9.49 -10.55
CA GLN A 100 22.50 -8.45 -10.36
C GLN A 100 23.25 -8.53 -9.02
N GLN A 101 22.88 -9.45 -8.13
CA GLN A 101 23.55 -9.66 -6.85
C GLN A 101 24.61 -10.78 -6.88
N TYR A 102 24.82 -11.40 -8.04
CA TYR A 102 25.85 -12.40 -8.33
C TYR A 102 26.75 -11.90 -9.46
#